data_AF-A0A4D6H9X9-F1
#
_entry.id   AF-A0A4D6H9X9-F1
#
_cell.length_a   1.000
_cell.length_b   1.000
_cell.length_c   1.000
_cell.angle_alpha   90.00
_cell.angle_beta   90.00
_cell.angle_gamma   90.00
#
_symmetry.space_group_name_H-M   'P 1'
#
loop_
_entity.id
_entity.type
_entity.pdbx_description
1 polymer ?
#
loop_
_entity_poly.entity_id
_entity_poly.type
_entity_poly.pdbx_seq_one_letter_code
_entity_poly.pdbx_strand_id
1 'polypeptide(L)'
;MSSEPRESNPDVEQDEHAESEHSAGPPALTLALPDGCESVSDAIVTNREMLREPQQHGLATDEDITHLSEAMEGLSTKVEKVGHKHEESRSDVEELQETVEQQRQRIEEQQAQIEDQQAQIGEQGDQITHLQQQLEDKQHQIDEQRQQIDDQLHQIDQQHQQIDELQSMVTQLMDILGTDAEWETFDDA
;
A
#
# COMPACT_ATOMS: atom_id res chain seq x y z
N MET A 1 22.99 43.40 -32.31
CA MET A 1 23.82 44.35 -31.54
C MET A 1 24.63 43.49 -30.57
N SER A 2 25.89 43.16 -30.71
CA SER A 2 26.97 43.42 -31.67
C SER A 2 28.04 42.37 -31.32
N SER A 3 28.44 41.50 -32.24
CA SER A 3 29.65 41.61 -33.08
C SER A 3 30.92 41.02 -32.44
N GLU A 4 31.43 39.95 -33.04
CA GLU A 4 32.86 39.58 -33.03
C GLU A 4 33.75 40.77 -33.43
N PRO A 5 35.02 40.74 -33.03
CA PRO A 5 36.09 40.77 -34.05
C PRO A 5 37.20 39.76 -33.71
N ARG A 6 37.59 38.86 -34.62
CA ARG A 6 38.45 39.03 -35.80
C ARG A 6 39.88 39.51 -35.48
N GLU A 7 40.78 38.58 -35.81
CA GLU A 7 42.24 38.65 -35.96
C GLU A 7 42.81 40.01 -36.34
N SER A 8 43.87 40.41 -35.64
CA SER A 8 44.84 41.41 -36.11
C SER A 8 46.25 40.88 -35.87
N ASN A 9 46.89 40.61 -37.00
CA ASN A 9 48.30 40.31 -37.18
C ASN A 9 49.16 41.53 -36.78
N PRO A 10 50.28 41.39 -36.07
CA PRO A 10 51.22 42.50 -35.92
C PRO A 10 52.23 42.49 -37.08
N ASP A 11 52.25 43.62 -37.78
CA ASP A 11 53.28 44.01 -38.73
C ASP A 11 54.63 44.25 -38.04
N VAL A 12 55.64 44.09 -38.86
CA VAL A 12 57.09 44.13 -38.60
C VAL A 12 57.56 45.54 -38.22
N GLU A 13 58.34 45.66 -37.15
CA GLU A 13 59.44 46.62 -37.10
C GLU A 13 60.73 45.93 -36.66
N GLN A 14 61.69 45.97 -37.58
CA GLN A 14 63.10 45.63 -37.41
C GLN A 14 63.83 46.87 -36.85
N ASP A 15 64.74 46.65 -35.90
CA ASP A 15 65.98 47.42 -35.64
C ASP A 15 66.54 46.95 -34.27
N GLU A 16 67.82 46.70 -34.00
CA GLU A 16 69.04 46.45 -34.76
C GLU A 16 70.01 45.70 -33.80
N HIS A 17 71.08 45.13 -34.39
CA HIS A 17 72.37 44.75 -33.77
C HIS A 17 72.41 43.44 -32.95
N ALA A 18 73.00 42.36 -33.48
CA ALA A 18 74.45 42.06 -33.50
C ALA A 18 74.98 41.84 -32.08
N GLU A 19 75.60 40.74 -31.66
CA GLU A 19 76.34 39.62 -32.27
C GLU A 19 76.10 38.43 -31.31
N SER A 20 76.09 37.16 -31.71
CA SER A 20 77.31 36.34 -31.73
C SER A 20 76.88 34.91 -31.45
N GLU A 21 77.17 34.03 -32.42
CA GLU A 21 77.70 32.68 -32.20
C GLU A 21 76.88 31.58 -31.50
N HIS A 22 76.87 30.43 -32.20
CA HIS A 22 76.78 29.04 -31.73
C HIS A 22 75.41 28.36 -31.67
N SER A 23 75.11 27.68 -32.79
CA SER A 23 74.71 26.26 -32.85
C SER A 23 74.75 25.51 -31.51
N ALA A 24 73.60 25.06 -31.00
CA ALA A 24 73.52 23.84 -30.20
C ALA A 24 72.07 23.33 -30.14
N GLY A 25 71.91 22.02 -30.24
CA GLY A 25 70.65 21.28 -30.35
C GLY A 25 69.76 21.31 -29.09
N PRO A 26 68.85 20.32 -28.92
CA PRO A 26 67.84 20.34 -27.86
C PRO A 26 68.49 20.48 -26.48
N PRO A 27 67.81 21.09 -25.50
CA PRO A 27 68.39 21.37 -24.18
C PRO A 27 68.98 20.08 -23.60
N ALA A 28 70.25 20.15 -23.21
CA ALA A 28 70.95 19.01 -22.64
C ALA A 28 70.20 18.52 -21.38
N LEU A 29 69.92 17.22 -21.30
CA LEU A 29 69.33 16.58 -20.13
C LEU A 29 70.28 16.76 -18.94
N THR A 30 69.95 17.67 -18.03
CA THR A 30 70.66 17.85 -16.76
C THR A 30 70.10 16.89 -15.72
N LEU A 31 70.76 15.74 -15.53
CA LEU A 31 70.46 14.83 -14.42
C LEU A 31 71.15 15.34 -13.14
N ALA A 32 70.35 15.69 -12.13
CA ALA A 32 70.86 15.95 -10.79
C ALA A 32 71.29 14.64 -10.13
N LEU A 33 72.42 14.64 -9.41
CA LEU A 33 72.84 13.47 -8.64
C LEU A 33 71.88 13.25 -7.46
N PRO A 34 71.49 11.99 -7.19
CA PRO A 34 70.69 11.67 -6.03
C PRO A 34 71.46 11.95 -4.72
N ASP A 35 70.71 12.28 -3.67
CA ASP A 35 71.27 12.68 -2.38
C ASP A 35 72.24 11.62 -1.85
N GLY A 36 73.47 12.05 -1.51
CA GLY A 36 74.53 11.19 -0.99
C GLY A 36 75.47 10.57 -2.02
N CYS A 37 75.29 10.83 -3.33
CA CYS A 37 76.21 10.36 -4.38
C CYS A 37 77.21 11.45 -4.81
N GLU A 38 78.51 11.12 -4.83
CA GLU A 38 79.58 12.08 -5.21
C GLU A 38 79.87 12.10 -6.73
N SER A 39 79.44 11.07 -7.47
CA SER A 39 79.70 10.90 -8.91
C SER A 39 78.59 10.11 -9.61
N VAL A 40 78.43 10.31 -10.92
CA VAL A 40 77.46 9.55 -11.74
C VAL A 40 77.74 8.05 -11.67
N SER A 41 79.01 7.66 -11.63
CA SER A 41 79.42 6.27 -11.46
C SER A 41 78.96 5.69 -10.13
N ASP A 42 79.01 6.50 -9.07
CA ASP A 42 78.58 6.12 -7.73
C ASP A 42 77.06 5.90 -7.68
N ALA A 43 76.30 6.84 -8.24
CA ALA A 43 74.85 6.70 -8.41
C ALA A 43 74.46 5.46 -9.23
N ILE A 44 75.20 5.13 -10.29
CA ILE A 44 74.98 3.92 -11.10
C ILE A 44 75.26 2.66 -10.28
N VAL A 45 76.34 2.63 -9.49
CA VAL A 45 76.70 1.47 -8.65
C VAL A 45 75.65 1.25 -7.57
N THR A 46 75.27 2.31 -6.85
CA THR A 46 74.22 2.25 -5.83
C THR A 46 72.89 1.77 -6.40
N ASN A 47 72.50 2.26 -7.58
CA ASN A 47 71.28 1.81 -8.25
C ASN A 47 71.37 0.34 -8.69
N ARG A 48 72.55 -0.11 -9.15
CA ARG A 48 72.80 -1.52 -9.46
C ARG A 48 72.72 -2.43 -8.24
N GLU A 49 73.19 -1.94 -7.10
CA GLU A 49 73.15 -2.65 -5.83
C GLU A 49 71.71 -2.77 -5.33
N MET A 50 70.94 -1.69 -5.42
CA MET A 50 69.49 -1.71 -5.15
C MET A 50 68.73 -2.69 -6.03
N LEU A 51 69.08 -2.81 -7.32
CA LEU A 51 68.46 -3.76 -8.25
C LEU A 51 68.90 -5.22 -8.04
N ARG A 52 70.02 -5.48 -7.37
CA ARG A 52 70.44 -6.84 -6.99
C ARG A 52 69.69 -7.35 -5.77
N GLU A 53 69.42 -6.47 -4.81
CA GLU A 53 68.77 -6.80 -3.54
C GLU A 53 67.51 -5.95 -3.32
N PRO A 54 66.53 -5.99 -4.23
CA PRO A 54 65.37 -5.10 -4.22
C PRO A 54 64.58 -5.14 -2.91
N GLN A 55 64.46 -6.33 -2.29
CA GLN A 55 63.74 -6.53 -1.02
C GLN A 55 64.36 -5.74 0.14
N GLN A 56 65.68 -5.61 0.20
CA GLN A 56 66.37 -4.88 1.27
C GLN A 56 66.22 -3.37 1.14
N HIS A 57 65.98 -2.90 -0.08
CA HIS A 57 65.78 -1.49 -0.41
C HIS A 57 64.31 -1.09 -0.56
N GLY A 58 63.38 -1.97 -0.16
CA GLY A 58 61.93 -1.72 -0.23
C GLY A 58 61.37 -1.65 -1.65
N LEU A 59 62.10 -2.18 -2.64
CA LEU A 59 61.62 -2.32 -4.01
C LEU A 59 60.81 -3.62 -4.13
N ALA A 60 59.66 -3.54 -4.80
CA ALA A 60 58.83 -4.71 -5.08
C ALA A 60 59.57 -5.69 -5.99
N THR A 61 59.48 -6.98 -5.67
CA THR A 61 60.02 -8.05 -6.51
C THR A 61 59.00 -8.54 -7.53
N ASP A 62 59.47 -9.27 -8.55
CA ASP A 62 58.57 -9.91 -9.52
C ASP A 62 57.58 -10.86 -8.83
N GLU A 63 57.99 -11.54 -7.76
CA GLU A 63 57.13 -12.41 -6.95
C GLU A 63 56.02 -11.61 -6.24
N ASP A 64 56.37 -10.47 -5.64
CA ASP A 64 55.39 -9.55 -5.03
C ASP A 64 54.37 -9.05 -6.05
N ILE A 65 54.85 -8.69 -7.25
CA ILE A 65 54.00 -8.22 -8.36
C ILE A 65 53.06 -9.35 -8.82
N THR A 66 53.53 -10.60 -8.89
CA THR A 66 52.67 -11.74 -9.24
C THR A 66 51.61 -12.02 -8.18
N HIS A 67 51.98 -12.05 -6.89
CA HIS A 67 51.02 -12.26 -5.81
C HIS A 67 49.98 -11.14 -5.73
N LEU A 68 50.40 -9.89 -5.92
CA LEU A 68 49.47 -8.76 -6.01
C LEU A 68 48.53 -8.90 -7.20
N SER A 69 49.02 -9.38 -8.34
CA SER A 69 48.20 -9.59 -9.54
C SER A 69 47.15 -10.69 -9.31
N GLU A 70 47.55 -11.83 -8.73
CA GLU A 70 46.65 -12.91 -8.35
C GLU A 70 45.61 -12.46 -7.31
N ALA A 71 46.04 -11.68 -6.30
CA ALA A 71 45.14 -11.10 -5.30
C ALA A 71 44.14 -10.12 -5.93
N MET A 72 44.58 -9.31 -6.90
CA MET A 72 43.74 -8.36 -7.62
C MET A 72 42.72 -9.08 -8.49
N GLU A 73 43.11 -10.16 -9.17
CA GLU A 73 42.20 -11.01 -9.95
C GLU A 73 41.18 -11.72 -9.03
N GLY A 74 41.64 -12.26 -7.90
CA GLY A 74 40.78 -12.86 -6.88
C GLY A 74 39.81 -11.85 -6.25
N LEU A 75 40.21 -10.58 -6.11
CA LEU A 75 39.33 -9.52 -5.66
C LEU A 75 38.33 -9.11 -6.75
N SER A 76 38.78 -9.01 -8.00
CA SER A 76 37.94 -8.68 -9.16
C SER A 76 36.79 -9.68 -9.32
N THR A 77 37.07 -10.97 -9.27
CA THR A 77 36.04 -12.03 -9.33
C THR A 77 35.06 -11.96 -8.14
N LYS A 78 35.54 -11.63 -6.93
CA LYS A 78 34.66 -11.40 -5.77
C LYS A 78 33.77 -10.18 -5.97
N VAL A 79 34.29 -9.09 -6.51
CA VAL A 79 33.53 -7.88 -6.83
C VAL A 79 32.44 -8.19 -7.85
N GLU A 80 32.75 -8.92 -8.92
CA GLU A 80 31.75 -9.36 -9.90
C GLU A 80 30.64 -10.21 -9.27
N LYS A 81 31.03 -11.19 -8.44
CA LYS A 81 30.07 -12.05 -7.73
C LYS A 81 29.17 -11.27 -6.78
N VAL A 82 29.72 -10.29 -6.06
CA VAL A 82 28.92 -9.40 -5.20
C VAL A 82 28.01 -8.51 -6.05
N GLY A 83 28.47 -8.02 -7.19
CA GLY A 83 27.68 -7.26 -8.15
C GLY A 83 26.47 -8.05 -8.66
N HIS A 84 26.66 -9.31 -9.04
CA HIS A 84 25.56 -10.17 -9.50
C HIS A 84 24.54 -10.42 -8.38
N LYS A 85 24.99 -10.72 -7.16
CA LYS A 85 24.09 -10.87 -6.01
C LYS A 85 23.32 -9.60 -5.67
N HIS A 86 23.97 -8.45 -5.83
CA HIS A 86 23.31 -7.17 -5.60
C HIS A 86 22.18 -6.93 -6.61
N GLU A 87 22.43 -7.24 -7.88
CA GLU A 87 21.40 -7.12 -8.94
C GLU A 87 20.25 -8.10 -8.73
N GLU A 88 20.55 -9.35 -8.35
CA GLU A 88 19.55 -10.36 -7.98
C GLU A 88 18.69 -9.89 -6.79
N SER A 89 19.33 -9.45 -5.70
CA SER A 89 18.61 -8.92 -4.53
C SER A 89 17.80 -7.67 -4.86
N ARG A 90 18.26 -6.85 -5.80
CA ARG A 90 17.52 -5.67 -6.26
C ARG A 90 16.26 -6.09 -7.02
N SER A 91 16.37 -7.06 -7.93
CA SER A 91 15.22 -7.63 -8.65
C SER A 91 14.20 -8.23 -7.68
N ASP A 92 14.65 -8.99 -6.67
CA ASP A 92 13.76 -9.58 -5.66
C ASP A 92 13.02 -8.49 -4.87
N VAL A 93 13.70 -7.40 -4.53
CA VAL A 93 13.08 -6.27 -3.82
C VAL A 93 12.02 -5.59 -4.70
N GLU A 94 12.27 -5.43 -5.99
CA GLU A 94 11.31 -4.85 -6.93
C GLU A 94 10.05 -5.75 -7.08
N GLU A 95 10.21 -7.07 -7.19
CA GLU A 95 9.09 -8.03 -7.24
C GLU A 95 8.28 -8.04 -5.93
N LEU A 96 8.96 -8.00 -4.79
CA LEU A 96 8.30 -7.92 -3.49
C LEU A 96 7.54 -6.60 -3.32
N GLN A 97 8.07 -5.48 -3.82
CA GLN A 97 7.37 -4.20 -3.81
C GLN A 97 6.10 -4.25 -4.65
N GLU A 98 6.15 -4.84 -5.84
CA GLU A 98 4.97 -5.02 -6.68
C GLU A 98 3.92 -5.89 -5.97
N THR A 99 4.35 -6.99 -5.36
CA THR A 99 3.46 -7.88 -4.60
C THR A 99 2.79 -7.15 -3.43
N VAL A 100 3.54 -6.34 -2.69
CA VAL A 100 3.00 -5.54 -1.57
C VAL A 100 1.96 -4.53 -2.08
N GLU A 101 2.21 -3.89 -3.21
CA GLU A 101 1.27 -2.93 -3.78
C GLU A 101 -0.03 -3.60 -4.24
N GLN A 102 0.07 -4.75 -4.92
CA GLN A 102 -1.10 -5.56 -5.29
C GLN A 102 -1.90 -6.01 -4.06
N GLN A 103 -1.21 -6.42 -2.99
CA GLN A 103 -1.88 -6.80 -1.74
C GLN A 103 -2.57 -5.61 -1.07
N ARG A 104 -1.97 -4.42 -1.10
CA ARG A 104 -2.60 -3.20 -0.57
C ARG A 104 -3.88 -2.86 -1.32
N GLN A 105 -3.83 -2.87 -2.65
CA GLN A 105 -5.01 -2.64 -3.48
C GLN A 105 -6.13 -3.65 -3.15
N ARG A 106 -5.78 -4.94 -3.00
CA ARG A 106 -6.76 -5.97 -2.63
C ARG A 106 -7.37 -5.74 -1.24
N ILE A 107 -6.57 -5.27 -0.28
CA ILE A 107 -7.07 -4.92 1.05
C ILE A 107 -8.06 -3.75 0.97
N GLU A 108 -7.75 -2.71 0.18
CA GLU A 108 -8.66 -1.57 -0.03
C GLU A 108 -9.98 -2.00 -0.67
N GLU A 109 -9.94 -2.86 -1.70
CA GLU A 109 -11.15 -3.42 -2.32
C GLU A 109 -11.99 -4.24 -1.32
N GLN A 110 -11.35 -5.06 -0.50
CA GLN A 110 -12.03 -5.84 0.54
C GLN A 110 -12.64 -4.94 1.62
N GLN A 111 -11.96 -3.86 2.01
CA GLN A 111 -12.50 -2.89 2.96
C GLN A 111 -13.74 -2.19 2.40
N ALA A 112 -13.70 -1.74 1.15
CA ALA A 112 -14.87 -1.16 0.48
C ALA A 112 -16.04 -2.14 0.41
N GLN A 113 -15.78 -3.42 0.14
CA GLN A 113 -16.82 -4.46 0.14
C GLN A 113 -17.43 -4.67 1.54
N ILE A 114 -16.61 -4.61 2.59
CA ILE A 114 -17.10 -4.72 3.98
C ILE A 114 -17.99 -3.53 4.33
N GLU A 115 -17.61 -2.31 3.94
CA GLU A 115 -18.42 -1.11 4.17
C GLU A 115 -19.78 -1.20 3.49
N ASP A 116 -19.83 -1.65 2.23
CA ASP A 116 -21.09 -1.87 1.49
C ASP A 116 -21.99 -2.91 2.18
N GLN A 117 -21.40 -4.04 2.60
CA GLN A 117 -22.14 -5.08 3.33
C GLN A 117 -22.67 -4.58 4.68
N GLN A 118 -21.91 -3.75 5.41
CA GLN A 118 -22.35 -3.15 6.65
C GLN A 118 -23.52 -2.19 6.43
N ALA A 119 -23.49 -1.39 5.36
CA ALA A 119 -24.60 -0.53 4.99
C ALA A 119 -25.86 -1.35 4.67
N GLN A 120 -25.72 -2.44 3.92
CA GLN A 120 -26.84 -3.35 3.60
C GLN A 120 -27.43 -4.01 4.85
N ILE A 121 -26.59 -4.45 5.79
CA ILE A 121 -27.04 -5.00 7.08
C ILE A 121 -27.82 -3.93 7.88
N GLY A 122 -27.34 -2.68 7.86
CA GLY A 122 -28.03 -1.55 8.49
C GLY A 122 -29.45 -1.36 7.92
N GLU A 123 -29.56 -1.29 6.59
CA GLU A 123 -30.85 -1.14 5.91
C GLU A 123 -31.81 -2.30 6.22
N GLN A 124 -31.30 -3.54 6.21
CA GLN A 124 -32.11 -4.71 6.60
C GLN A 124 -32.55 -4.66 8.06
N GLY A 125 -31.69 -4.17 8.97
CA GLY A 125 -32.03 -3.95 10.37
C GLY A 125 -33.16 -2.95 10.55
N ASP A 126 -33.13 -1.85 9.80
CA ASP A 126 -34.20 -0.84 9.79
C ASP A 126 -35.52 -1.44 9.26
N GLN A 127 -35.46 -2.24 8.18
CA GLN A 127 -36.63 -2.94 7.64
C GLN A 127 -37.24 -3.93 8.64
N ILE A 128 -36.41 -4.70 9.36
CA ILE A 128 -36.87 -5.61 10.40
C ILE A 128 -37.58 -4.83 11.51
N THR A 129 -36.98 -3.73 11.97
CA THR A 129 -37.57 -2.87 13.02
C THR A 129 -38.92 -2.32 12.56
N HIS A 130 -39.01 -1.88 11.31
CA HIS A 130 -40.27 -1.40 10.74
C HIS A 130 -41.35 -2.49 10.67
N LEU A 131 -40.98 -3.70 10.25
CA LEU A 131 -41.91 -4.84 10.20
C LEU A 131 -42.36 -5.25 11.60
N GLN A 132 -41.47 -5.21 12.60
CA GLN A 132 -41.82 -5.48 13.99
C GLN A 132 -42.87 -4.49 14.52
N GLN A 133 -42.70 -3.19 14.25
CA GLN A 133 -43.70 -2.17 14.61
C GLN A 133 -45.06 -2.44 13.94
N GLN A 134 -45.07 -2.76 12.65
CA GLN A 134 -46.32 -3.10 11.96
C GLN A 134 -47.01 -4.32 12.57
N LEU A 135 -46.22 -5.31 13.01
CA LEU A 135 -46.75 -6.52 13.65
C LEU A 135 -47.39 -6.20 15.00
N GLU A 136 -46.75 -5.34 15.79
CA GLU A 136 -47.29 -4.85 17.07
C GLU A 136 -48.59 -4.05 16.87
N ASP A 137 -48.62 -3.14 15.89
CA ASP A 137 -49.82 -2.38 15.54
C ASP A 137 -50.97 -3.31 15.13
N LYS A 138 -50.66 -4.36 14.35
CA LYS A 138 -51.64 -5.38 13.95
C LYS A 138 -52.13 -6.22 15.11
N GLN A 139 -51.26 -6.55 16.06
CA GLN A 139 -51.64 -7.27 17.27
C GLN A 139 -52.61 -6.45 18.11
N HIS A 140 -52.33 -5.15 18.28
CA HIS A 140 -53.25 -4.23 18.96
C HIS A 140 -54.62 -4.17 18.27
N GLN A 141 -54.66 -4.08 16.93
CA GLN A 141 -55.92 -4.11 16.17
C GLN A 141 -56.72 -5.40 16.41
N ILE A 142 -56.04 -6.55 16.49
CA ILE A 142 -56.70 -7.83 16.77
C ILE A 142 -57.28 -7.84 18.19
N ASP A 143 -56.54 -7.32 19.17
CA ASP A 143 -56.99 -7.29 20.56
C ASP A 143 -58.21 -6.35 20.73
N GLU A 144 -58.21 -5.19 20.05
CA GLU A 144 -59.37 -4.29 20.00
C GLU A 144 -60.60 -4.98 19.37
N GLN A 145 -60.42 -5.70 18.26
CA GLN A 145 -61.51 -6.42 17.61
C GLN A 145 -62.06 -7.55 18.49
N ARG A 146 -61.19 -8.25 19.23
CA ARG A 146 -61.63 -9.27 20.20
C ARG A 146 -62.48 -8.67 21.30
N GLN A 147 -62.07 -7.53 21.86
CA GLN A 147 -62.87 -6.83 22.86
C GLN A 147 -64.24 -6.41 22.31
N GLN A 148 -64.30 -5.91 21.07
CA GLN A 148 -65.58 -5.57 20.43
C GLN A 148 -66.49 -6.79 20.25
N ILE A 149 -65.93 -7.95 19.89
CA ILE A 149 -66.69 -9.20 19.78
C ILE A 149 -67.23 -9.61 21.15
N ASP A 150 -66.41 -9.56 22.20
CA ASP A 150 -66.83 -9.91 23.57
C ASP A 150 -67.96 -8.99 24.07
N ASP A 151 -67.86 -7.69 23.80
CA ASP A 151 -68.90 -6.71 24.14
C ASP A 151 -70.21 -7.00 23.38
N GLN A 152 -70.12 -7.37 22.10
CA GLN A 152 -71.29 -7.75 21.29
C GLN A 152 -71.94 -9.05 21.78
N LEU A 153 -71.15 -10.06 22.13
CA LEU A 153 -71.65 -11.30 22.72
C LEU A 153 -72.40 -11.02 24.02
N HIS A 154 -71.84 -10.17 24.88
CA HIS A 154 -72.52 -9.77 26.12
C HIS A 154 -73.84 -9.05 25.85
N GLN A 155 -73.90 -8.20 24.82
CA GLN A 155 -75.14 -7.54 24.41
C GLN A 155 -76.18 -8.54 23.89
N ILE A 156 -75.76 -9.55 23.12
CA ILE A 156 -76.64 -10.63 22.64
C ILE A 156 -77.21 -11.42 23.82
N ASP A 157 -76.37 -11.80 24.79
CA ASP A 157 -76.81 -12.53 25.99
C ASP A 157 -77.86 -11.74 26.78
N GLN A 158 -77.64 -10.42 26.97
CA GLN A 158 -78.61 -9.54 27.63
C GLN A 158 -79.95 -9.47 26.86
N GLN A 159 -79.89 -9.39 25.54
CA GLN A 159 -81.10 -9.38 24.71
C GLN A 159 -81.85 -10.71 24.78
N HIS A 160 -81.12 -11.83 24.81
CA HIS A 160 -81.73 -13.16 24.98
C HIS A 160 -82.47 -13.27 26.31
N GLN A 161 -81.86 -12.83 27.41
CA GLN A 161 -82.52 -12.79 28.73
C GLN A 161 -83.78 -11.92 28.72
N GLN A 162 -83.75 -10.76 28.07
CA GLN A 162 -84.93 -9.90 27.93
C GLN A 162 -86.04 -10.58 27.13
N ILE A 163 -85.69 -11.33 26.08
CA ILE A 163 -86.66 -12.12 25.29
C ILE A 163 -87.29 -13.20 26.17
N ASP A 164 -86.48 -13.95 26.93
CA ASP A 164 -86.97 -14.99 27.84
C ASP A 164 -87.93 -14.43 28.90
N GLU A 165 -87.59 -13.27 29.50
CA GLU A 165 -88.45 -12.57 30.46
C GLU A 165 -89.79 -12.16 29.83
N LEU A 166 -89.75 -11.59 28.62
CA LEU A 166 -90.94 -11.20 27.88
C LEU A 166 -91.79 -12.41 27.49
N GLN A 167 -91.19 -13.50 27.01
CA GLN A 167 -91.89 -14.75 26.71
C GLN A 167 -92.57 -15.33 27.95
N SER A 168 -91.89 -15.32 29.11
CA SER A 168 -92.47 -15.72 30.38
C SER A 168 -93.68 -14.86 30.76
N MET A 169 -93.57 -13.54 30.64
CA MET A 169 -94.67 -12.61 30.91
C MET A 169 -95.87 -12.84 29.97
N VAL A 170 -95.62 -13.05 28.68
CA VAL A 170 -96.68 -13.35 27.70
C VAL A 170 -97.36 -14.68 28.04
N THR A 171 -96.58 -15.71 28.38
CA THR A 171 -97.11 -17.02 28.77
C THR A 171 -97.97 -16.93 30.04
N GLN A 172 -97.57 -16.13 31.03
CA GLN A 172 -98.37 -15.88 32.23
C GLN A 172 -99.69 -15.16 31.92
N LEU A 173 -99.65 -14.10 31.10
CA LEU A 173 -100.86 -13.38 30.68
C LEU A 173 -101.80 -14.29 29.90
N MET A 174 -101.24 -15.19 29.11
CA MET A 174 -101.97 -16.15 28.32
C MET A 174 -102.66 -17.23 29.17
N ASP A 175 -101.99 -17.77 30.18
CA ASP A 175 -102.59 -18.69 31.16
C ASP A 175 -103.80 -18.04 31.86
N ILE A 176 -103.71 -16.75 32.19
CA ILE A 176 -104.84 -15.97 32.73
C ILE A 176 -105.99 -15.84 31.72
N LEU A 177 -105.69 -15.74 30.42
CA LEU A 177 -106.68 -15.54 29.35
C LEU A 177 -107.23 -16.85 28.76
N GLY A 178 -106.65 -18.02 29.10
CA GLY A 178 -107.09 -19.33 28.64
C GLY A 178 -106.84 -19.61 27.16
N THR A 179 -105.78 -19.02 26.58
CA THR A 179 -105.35 -19.26 25.19
C THR A 179 -104.01 -20.03 25.16
N ASP A 180 -103.62 -20.65 24.04
CA ASP A 180 -102.33 -21.35 23.88
C ASP A 180 -101.36 -20.57 22.96
N ALA A 181 -100.05 -20.64 23.22
CA ALA A 181 -98.97 -20.08 22.41
C ALA A 181 -97.93 -21.16 22.12
N GLU A 182 -97.49 -21.19 20.87
CA GLU A 182 -96.33 -21.96 20.42
C GLU A 182 -95.20 -20.98 20.09
N TRP A 183 -94.04 -21.14 20.74
CA TRP A 183 -92.83 -20.38 20.43
C TRP A 183 -91.89 -21.26 19.61
N GLU A 184 -91.42 -20.76 18.47
CA GLU A 184 -90.40 -21.41 17.65
C GLU A 184 -89.05 -20.71 17.92
N THR A 185 -88.07 -21.46 18.44
CA THR A 185 -86.73 -20.95 18.69
C THR A 185 -85.85 -21.12 17.45
N PHE A 186 -85.01 -20.13 17.15
CA PHE A 186 -84.11 -20.15 15.99
C PHE A 186 -82.88 -21.07 16.15
N ASP A 187 -82.73 -21.77 17.28
CA ASP A 187 -81.59 -22.68 17.56
C ASP A 187 -81.63 -24.02 16.79
N ASP A 188 -82.72 -24.31 16.04
CA ASP A 188 -82.91 -25.58 15.30
C ASP A 188 -82.42 -25.55 13.83
N ALA A 189 -81.60 -24.56 13.43
CA ALA A 189 -81.09 -24.40 12.04
C ALA A 189 -79.57 -24.58 11.90
#